data_AF-A0A382V883-F1
#
_entry.id   AF-A0A382V883-F1
#
_cell.length_a   1.000
_cell.length_b   1.000
_cell.length_c   1.000
_cell.angle_alpha   90.00
_cell.angle_beta   90.00
_cell.angle_gamma   90.00
#
_symmetry.space_group_name_H-M   'P 1'
#
loop_
_entity.id
_entity.type
_entity.pdbx_description
1 polymer ?
#
loop_
_entity_poly.entity_id
_entity_poly.type
_entity_poly.pdbx_seq_one_letter_code
_entity_poly.pdbx_strand_id
1 'polypeptide(L)'
;ATARGAPSASRSSRRAASDARSSVGSDSVDTGVAGWSGTIPSFIEEEARQIRIALEEFVEDAGESQIRAWQNSIPQLKSVMSHYLGERSDVHNGAVLEYALPMEQGRRPDVIVLDNGLVVVLELKGYGMVKQEDLDQASAYARDLRHYHSMCRDRDVIAILVPLQRRGQWEERNDVLVCGPDLLPGLLQQITANSSATPLNSDEFLSGDYEPMPTLVEAARRMFEDGDLPNIRRARAATDPALEISMQILNDAARSRTRRLILLSGVPGAGKTLVGIRLSYDRSTLS
;
A
#
# COMPACT_ATOMS: atom_id res chain seq x y z
N ALA A 1 -60.53 18.43 42.24
CA ALA A 1 -61.38 17.35 42.81
C ALA A 1 -61.62 16.29 41.74
N THR A 2 -61.35 15.03 42.10
CA THR A 2 -61.84 13.76 41.50
C THR A 2 -61.59 13.48 40.01
N ALA A 3 -61.18 12.28 39.56
CA ALA A 3 -60.75 11.05 40.20
C ALA A 3 -60.16 10.10 39.13
N ARG A 4 -59.08 9.41 39.53
CA ARG A 4 -58.72 7.99 39.33
C ARG A 4 -59.28 7.19 38.13
N GLY A 5 -58.37 6.42 37.51
CA GLY A 5 -58.69 5.08 36.98
C GLY A 5 -57.74 4.56 35.91
N ALA A 6 -56.71 3.80 36.31
CA ALA A 6 -56.15 2.73 35.47
C ALA A 6 -56.88 1.42 35.86
N PRO A 7 -57.03 0.40 34.97
CA PRO A 7 -55.93 -0.56 34.77
C PRO A 7 -55.90 -1.38 33.45
N SER A 8 -54.74 -2.02 33.26
CA SER A 8 -54.51 -3.37 32.70
C SER A 8 -54.52 -3.65 31.18
N ALA A 9 -53.60 -4.53 30.82
CA ALA A 9 -53.14 -4.92 29.49
C ALA A 9 -53.97 -6.03 28.81
N SER A 10 -53.92 -6.10 27.49
CA SER A 10 -53.79 -7.38 26.74
C SER A 10 -53.43 -7.16 25.25
N ARG A 11 -52.86 -8.22 24.66
CA ARG A 11 -52.18 -8.34 23.37
C ARG A 11 -53.09 -8.21 22.13
N SER A 12 -52.54 -7.69 21.02
CA SER A 12 -52.84 -8.12 19.63
C SER A 12 -51.66 -7.69 18.73
N SER A 13 -50.87 -8.63 18.20
CA SER A 13 -50.96 -9.29 16.89
C SER A 13 -50.39 -8.50 15.69
N ARG A 14 -49.26 -9.01 15.19
CA ARG A 14 -48.81 -9.13 13.77
C ARG A 14 -49.04 -7.94 12.83
N ARG A 15 -47.92 -7.41 12.32
CA ARG A 15 -47.74 -7.26 10.86
C ARG A 15 -46.28 -7.43 10.48
N ALA A 16 -46.07 -8.33 9.52
CA ALA A 16 -44.82 -8.57 8.84
C ALA A 16 -44.51 -7.41 7.88
N ALA A 17 -43.25 -7.05 7.78
CA ALA A 17 -42.66 -6.45 6.59
C ALA A 17 -41.22 -6.96 6.50
N SER A 18 -41.07 -8.02 5.73
CA SER A 18 -39.83 -8.40 5.08
C SER A 18 -39.41 -7.27 4.16
N ASP A 19 -38.19 -6.77 4.31
CA ASP A 19 -37.45 -6.23 3.17
C ASP A 19 -36.01 -6.71 3.26
N ALA A 20 -35.69 -7.55 2.28
CA ALA A 20 -34.37 -8.09 2.04
C ALA A 20 -33.44 -6.95 1.63
N ARG A 21 -32.47 -6.62 2.48
CA ARG A 21 -31.25 -5.95 2.03
C ARG A 21 -30.32 -7.03 1.51
N SER A 22 -30.26 -7.14 0.19
CA SER A 22 -29.19 -7.81 -0.54
C SER A 22 -27.87 -7.15 -0.18
N SER A 23 -27.14 -7.77 0.75
CA SER A 23 -25.71 -7.55 0.91
C SER A 23 -25.02 -8.12 -0.33
N VAL A 24 -24.77 -7.26 -1.31
CA VAL A 24 -23.73 -7.53 -2.30
C VAL A 24 -22.43 -7.54 -1.49
N GLY A 25 -21.90 -8.74 -1.25
CA GLY A 25 -20.57 -8.90 -0.67
C GLY A 25 -19.59 -8.33 -1.68
N SER A 26 -19.01 -7.17 -1.38
CA SER A 26 -17.80 -6.72 -2.02
C SER A 26 -16.74 -7.78 -1.75
N ASP A 27 -16.17 -8.36 -2.81
CA ASP A 27 -14.86 -8.98 -2.71
C ASP A 27 -13.97 -7.95 -2.01
N SER A 28 -13.42 -8.30 -0.84
CA SER A 28 -12.56 -7.39 -0.08
C SER A 28 -11.26 -7.26 -0.87
N VAL A 29 -11.25 -6.30 -1.79
CA VAL A 29 -10.04 -5.72 -2.35
C VAL A 29 -9.24 -5.20 -1.16
N ASP A 30 -7.99 -5.65 -1.02
CA ASP A 30 -7.07 -5.11 -0.01
C ASP A 30 -6.66 -3.71 -0.47
N THR A 31 -7.53 -2.74 -0.21
CA THR A 31 -7.25 -1.31 -0.37
C THR A 31 -6.25 -0.87 0.69
N GLY A 32 -5.43 0.12 0.36
CA GLY A 32 -4.40 0.63 1.27
C GLY A 32 -4.97 1.31 2.51
N VAL A 33 -4.28 1.15 3.65
CA VAL A 33 -4.57 1.88 4.90
C VAL A 33 -3.30 2.58 5.39
N ALA A 34 -3.45 3.72 6.05
CA ALA A 34 -2.34 4.53 6.52
C ALA A 34 -2.64 5.14 7.89
N GLY A 35 -1.60 5.51 8.63
CA GLY A 35 -1.74 6.18 9.92
C GLY A 35 -2.19 7.64 9.79
N TRP A 36 -1.83 8.29 8.68
CA TRP A 36 -2.35 9.61 8.33
C TRP A 36 -2.35 9.78 6.81
N SER A 37 -3.35 10.49 6.27
CA SER A 37 -3.40 10.85 4.85
C SER A 37 -4.16 12.15 4.63
N GLY A 38 -3.75 12.93 3.64
CA GLY A 38 -4.44 14.14 3.22
C GLY A 38 -3.64 14.94 2.21
N THR A 39 -4.06 16.17 1.94
CA THR A 39 -3.28 17.08 1.08
C THR A 39 -2.02 17.58 1.80
N ILE A 40 -1.02 18.02 1.05
CA ILE A 40 0.20 18.64 1.62
C ILE A 40 -0.15 19.90 2.45
N PRO A 41 -1.04 20.82 1.99
CA PRO A 41 -1.53 21.92 2.84
C PRO A 41 -2.13 21.44 4.17
N SER A 42 -3.00 20.44 4.14
CA SER A 42 -3.61 19.88 5.36
C SER A 42 -2.54 19.33 6.32
N PHE A 43 -1.53 18.63 5.79
CA PHE A 43 -0.39 18.16 6.58
C PHE A 43 0.37 19.33 7.26
N ILE A 44 0.55 20.44 6.55
CA ILE A 44 1.27 21.63 7.05
C ILE A 44 0.45 22.36 8.12
N GLU A 45 -0.86 22.44 7.96
CA GLU A 45 -1.75 23.15 8.89
C GLU A 45 -2.05 22.33 10.16
N GLU A 46 -2.14 21.01 10.06
CA GLU A 46 -2.54 20.17 11.18
C GLU A 46 -1.47 20.12 12.29
N GLU A 47 -1.87 20.27 13.55
CA GLU A 47 -0.96 20.23 14.68
C GLU A 47 -0.11 18.94 14.70
N ALA A 48 1.21 19.07 14.81
CA ALA A 48 2.12 17.91 14.76
C ALA A 48 1.80 16.84 15.82
N ARG A 49 1.20 17.26 16.95
CA ARG A 49 0.71 16.35 17.98
C ARG A 49 -0.46 15.50 17.51
N GLN A 50 -1.39 16.04 16.74
CA GLN A 50 -2.56 15.31 16.25
C GLN A 50 -2.15 14.26 15.22
N ILE A 51 -1.29 14.63 14.28
CA ILE A 51 -0.67 13.69 13.33
C ILE A 51 0.00 12.55 14.09
N ARG A 52 0.84 12.87 15.09
CA ARG A 52 1.51 11.84 15.90
C ARG A 52 0.53 10.92 16.63
N ILE A 53 -0.54 11.46 17.22
CA ILE A 53 -1.57 10.65 17.88
C ILE A 53 -2.21 9.69 16.89
N ALA A 54 -2.52 10.14 15.67
CA ALA A 54 -3.07 9.27 14.63
C ALA A 54 -2.10 8.12 14.26
N LEU A 55 -0.79 8.41 14.18
CA LEU A 55 0.22 7.36 13.96
C LEU A 55 0.35 6.39 15.14
N GLU A 56 0.27 6.89 16.37
CA GLU A 56 0.30 6.07 17.60
C GLU A 56 -0.95 5.16 17.69
N GLU A 57 -2.12 5.65 17.30
CA GLU A 57 -3.36 4.85 17.26
C GLU A 57 -3.34 3.80 16.14
N PHE A 58 -2.69 4.10 15.01
CA PHE A 58 -2.57 3.18 13.89
C PHE A 58 -1.53 2.08 14.11
N VAL A 59 -0.38 2.43 14.71
CA VAL A 59 0.69 1.47 15.01
C VAL A 59 0.60 1.09 16.49
N GLU A 60 -0.30 0.15 16.80
CA GLU A 60 -0.63 -0.26 18.17
C GLU A 60 0.58 -0.70 19.02
N ASP A 61 1.64 -1.21 18.38
CA ASP A 61 2.86 -1.71 19.02
C ASP A 61 4.04 -0.74 18.93
N ALA A 62 3.80 0.54 18.65
CA ALA A 62 4.84 1.55 18.54
C ALA A 62 5.66 1.69 19.84
N GLY A 63 6.93 1.29 19.79
CA GLY A 63 7.86 1.47 20.90
C GLY A 63 8.31 2.93 21.08
N GLU A 64 8.92 3.25 22.22
CA GLU A 64 9.40 4.61 22.53
C GLU A 64 10.32 5.21 21.46
N SER A 65 11.13 4.37 20.81
CA SER A 65 12.01 4.82 19.72
C SER A 65 11.23 5.31 18.51
N GLN A 66 10.13 4.65 18.15
CA GLN A 66 9.25 5.05 17.04
C GLN A 66 8.54 6.35 17.37
N ILE A 67 7.99 6.46 18.58
CA ILE A 67 7.33 7.68 19.06
C ILE A 67 8.32 8.87 19.04
N ARG A 68 9.55 8.67 19.53
CA ARG A 68 10.62 9.69 19.43
C ARG A 68 10.98 10.02 17.98
N ALA A 69 11.00 9.03 17.09
CA ALA A 69 11.26 9.26 15.67
C ALA A 69 10.20 10.16 15.05
N TRP A 70 8.91 9.93 15.30
CA TRP A 70 7.81 10.80 14.85
C TRP A 70 7.89 12.21 15.46
N GLN A 71 8.14 12.32 16.77
CA GLN A 71 8.30 13.61 17.44
C GLN A 71 9.40 14.48 16.81
N ASN A 72 10.49 13.86 16.35
CA ASN A 72 11.62 14.57 15.76
C ASN A 72 11.45 14.82 14.25
N SER A 73 10.77 13.92 13.54
CA SER A 73 10.64 13.96 12.08
C SER A 73 9.49 14.83 11.60
N ILE A 74 8.31 14.75 12.22
CA ILE A 74 7.10 15.48 11.77
C ILE A 74 7.36 17.00 11.66
N PRO A 75 7.97 17.69 12.64
CA PRO A 75 8.23 19.13 12.51
C PRO A 75 9.18 19.47 11.35
N GLN A 76 10.21 18.65 11.12
CA GLN A 76 11.13 18.83 10.00
C GLN A 76 10.44 18.58 8.67
N LEU A 77 9.62 17.54 8.59
CA LEU A 77 8.84 17.23 7.39
C LEU A 77 7.85 18.35 7.06
N LYS A 78 7.15 18.91 8.06
CA LYS A 78 6.28 20.08 7.86
C LYS A 78 7.05 21.28 7.30
N SER A 79 8.25 21.55 7.82
CA SER A 79 9.13 22.59 7.27
C SER A 79 9.52 22.30 5.82
N VAL A 80 9.93 21.07 5.51
CA VAL A 80 10.25 20.65 4.13
C VAL A 80 9.05 20.88 3.21
N MET A 81 7.87 20.39 3.60
CA MET A 81 6.66 20.49 2.80
C MET A 81 6.19 21.93 2.60
N SER A 82 6.34 22.79 3.62
CA SER A 82 6.03 24.22 3.50
C SER A 82 6.94 24.93 2.49
N HIS A 83 8.26 24.66 2.52
CA HIS A 83 9.19 25.22 1.52
C HIS A 83 9.00 24.60 0.14
N TYR A 84 8.65 23.33 0.08
CA TYR A 84 8.37 22.60 -1.16
C TYR A 84 7.18 23.22 -1.89
N LEU A 85 6.07 23.41 -1.19
CA LEU A 85 4.84 23.97 -1.73
C LEU A 85 5.03 25.45 -2.09
N GLY A 86 5.76 26.21 -1.27
CA GLY A 86 5.97 27.64 -1.49
C GLY A 86 4.65 28.39 -1.57
N GLU A 87 4.43 29.15 -2.65
CA GLU A 87 3.18 29.87 -2.92
C GLU A 87 2.18 29.08 -3.79
N ARG A 88 2.50 27.81 -4.13
CA ARG A 88 1.62 27.00 -4.95
C ARG A 88 0.33 26.65 -4.19
N SER A 89 -0.80 26.71 -4.87
CA SER A 89 -2.14 26.42 -4.32
C SER A 89 -2.83 25.26 -5.02
N ASP A 90 -2.09 24.47 -5.79
CA ASP A 90 -2.66 23.31 -6.47
C ASP A 90 -3.17 22.27 -5.46
N VAL A 91 -4.35 21.73 -5.78
CA VAL A 91 -5.11 20.78 -4.94
C VAL A 91 -4.82 19.32 -5.28
N HIS A 92 -3.99 19.06 -6.29
CA HIS A 92 -3.67 17.71 -6.76
C HIS A 92 -2.35 17.20 -6.20
N ASN A 93 -2.16 17.39 -4.90
CA ASN A 93 -1.07 16.81 -4.13
C ASN A 93 -1.60 16.03 -2.92
N GLY A 94 -0.75 15.18 -2.38
CA GLY A 94 -1.08 14.35 -1.23
C GLY A 94 0.15 13.98 -0.43
N ALA A 95 -0.07 13.70 0.84
CA ALA A 95 0.87 13.05 1.71
C ALA A 95 0.17 11.87 2.40
N VAL A 96 0.90 10.77 2.56
CA VAL A 96 0.45 9.56 3.26
C VAL A 96 1.58 9.14 4.19
N LEU A 97 1.30 8.98 5.48
CA LEU A 97 2.29 8.56 6.47
C LEU A 97 1.96 7.17 7.00
N GLU A 98 2.98 6.36 7.24
CA GLU A 98 2.85 4.99 7.74
C GLU A 98 1.88 4.16 6.88
N TYR A 99 2.08 4.15 5.56
CA TYR A 99 1.24 3.37 4.64
C TYR A 99 1.47 1.87 4.85
N ALA A 100 0.46 1.12 5.29
CA ALA A 100 0.57 -0.33 5.44
C ALA A 100 0.55 -1.00 4.07
N LEU A 101 1.69 -1.59 3.69
CA LEU A 101 1.77 -2.45 2.53
C LEU A 101 0.97 -3.74 2.81
N PRO A 102 -0.11 -4.01 2.05
CA PRO A 102 -0.86 -5.25 2.22
C PRO A 102 0.05 -6.47 2.06
N MET A 103 -0.20 -7.50 2.87
CA MET A 103 0.52 -8.80 2.82
C MET A 103 2.01 -8.78 3.21
N GLU A 104 2.59 -7.61 3.47
CA GLU A 104 4.03 -7.41 3.75
C GLU A 104 4.36 -7.35 5.25
N GLN A 105 3.56 -8.04 6.09
CA GLN A 105 3.85 -8.27 7.52
C GLN A 105 4.16 -6.99 8.34
N GLY A 106 3.40 -5.92 8.12
CA GLY A 106 3.55 -4.67 8.87
C GLY A 106 4.65 -3.75 8.36
N ARG A 107 5.28 -4.07 7.23
CA ARG A 107 6.14 -3.13 6.50
C ARG A 107 5.36 -1.88 6.08
N ARG A 108 5.96 -0.72 6.34
CA ARG A 108 5.36 0.60 6.11
C ARG A 108 6.42 1.57 5.62
N PRO A 109 6.26 2.21 4.46
CA PRO A 109 7.04 3.40 4.14
C PRO A 109 6.66 4.54 5.10
N ASP A 110 7.66 5.29 5.56
CA ASP A 110 7.43 6.37 6.53
C ASP A 110 6.52 7.45 5.95
N VAL A 111 6.81 7.90 4.71
CA VAL A 111 6.05 8.93 4.01
C VAL A 111 5.97 8.61 2.52
N ILE A 112 4.80 8.84 1.94
CA ILE A 112 4.60 8.92 0.49
C ILE A 112 4.12 10.33 0.16
N VAL A 113 4.82 10.98 -0.75
CA VAL A 113 4.43 12.28 -1.31
C VAL A 113 3.90 12.06 -2.71
N LEU A 114 2.74 12.63 -2.99
CA LEU A 114 2.04 12.55 -4.26
C LEU A 114 1.95 13.97 -4.81
N ASP A 115 2.51 14.22 -5.98
CA ASP A 115 2.34 15.51 -6.67
C ASP A 115 2.64 15.36 -8.16
N ASN A 116 1.86 16.03 -9.00
CA ASN A 116 1.98 16.02 -10.46
C ASN A 116 2.11 14.59 -11.05
N GLY A 117 1.38 13.63 -10.45
CA GLY A 117 1.39 12.23 -10.87
C GLY A 117 2.66 11.44 -10.52
N LEU A 118 3.59 12.05 -9.79
CA LEU A 118 4.76 11.37 -9.24
C LEU A 118 4.44 10.76 -7.88
N VAL A 119 4.97 9.56 -7.62
CA VAL A 119 4.91 8.91 -6.30
C VAL A 119 6.32 8.92 -5.70
N VAL A 120 6.52 9.64 -4.60
CA VAL A 120 7.82 9.74 -3.94
C VAL A 120 7.75 9.07 -2.58
N VAL A 121 8.54 8.02 -2.39
CA VAL A 121 8.69 7.34 -1.11
C VAL A 121 9.83 7.99 -0.34
N LEU A 122 9.54 8.54 0.83
CA LEU A 122 10.55 9.04 1.76
C LEU A 122 10.75 8.02 2.88
N GLU A 123 12.00 7.62 3.08
CA GLU A 123 12.43 6.80 4.21
C GLU A 123 13.25 7.71 5.16
N LEU A 124 12.76 7.93 6.37
CA LEU A 124 13.32 8.92 7.29
C LEU A 124 14.27 8.24 8.29
N LYS A 125 15.48 8.79 8.46
CA LYS A 125 16.43 8.28 9.46
C LYS A 125 16.85 9.37 10.42
N GLY A 126 16.72 9.10 11.72
CA GLY A 126 17.03 10.08 12.77
C GLY A 126 18.52 10.45 12.90
N TYR A 127 19.41 9.79 12.17
CA TYR A 127 20.86 9.96 12.18
C TYR A 127 21.38 10.51 10.85
N GLY A 128 22.62 11.00 10.81
CA GLY A 128 23.22 11.59 9.60
C GLY A 128 23.95 10.60 8.68
N MET A 129 24.28 9.40 9.17
CA MET A 129 25.02 8.39 8.38
C MET A 129 24.08 7.55 7.53
N VAL A 130 24.47 7.28 6.30
CA VAL A 130 23.74 6.40 5.38
C VAL A 130 24.22 4.97 5.56
N LYS A 131 23.30 4.04 5.78
CA LYS A 131 23.60 2.60 5.81
C LYS A 131 23.03 1.91 4.59
N GLN A 132 23.65 0.79 4.18
CA GLN A 132 23.15 -0.01 3.07
C GLN A 132 21.73 -0.55 3.35
N GLU A 133 21.45 -0.98 4.59
CA GLU A 133 20.12 -1.45 4.99
C GLU A 133 19.01 -0.40 4.77
N ASP A 134 19.33 0.88 4.98
CA ASP A 134 18.38 1.97 4.80
C ASP A 134 18.11 2.25 3.31
N LEU A 135 19.14 2.11 2.46
CA LEU A 135 19.00 2.21 0.99
C LEU A 135 18.17 1.04 0.45
N ASP A 136 18.48 -0.18 0.90
CA ASP A 136 17.78 -1.39 0.48
C ASP A 136 16.29 -1.32 0.87
N GLN A 137 15.99 -0.79 2.06
CA GLN A 137 14.62 -0.57 2.53
C GLN A 137 13.86 0.44 1.67
N ALA A 138 14.43 1.63 1.43
CA ALA A 138 13.81 2.66 0.60
C ALA A 138 13.57 2.16 -0.85
N SER A 139 14.57 1.50 -1.43
CA SER A 139 14.48 0.90 -2.77
C SER A 139 13.41 -0.19 -2.83
N ALA A 140 13.34 -1.06 -1.82
CA ALA A 140 12.32 -2.12 -1.75
C ALA A 140 10.91 -1.53 -1.73
N TYR A 141 10.65 -0.47 -0.94
CA TYR A 141 9.34 0.18 -0.91
C TYR A 141 8.93 0.75 -2.26
N ALA A 142 9.81 1.51 -2.92
CA ALA A 142 9.50 2.06 -4.24
C ALA A 142 9.27 0.96 -5.29
N ARG A 143 10.06 -0.11 -5.25
CA ARG A 143 9.89 -1.28 -6.12
C ARG A 143 8.56 -1.98 -5.87
N ASP A 144 8.20 -2.21 -4.62
CA ASP A 144 6.97 -2.90 -4.26
C ASP A 144 5.75 -2.09 -4.71
N LEU A 145 5.72 -0.77 -4.45
CA LEU A 145 4.67 0.10 -4.96
C LEU A 145 4.58 0.08 -6.50
N ARG A 146 5.73 0.14 -7.20
CA ARG A 146 5.76 0.08 -8.67
C ARG A 146 5.18 -1.22 -9.23
N HIS A 147 5.37 -2.33 -8.53
CA HIS A 147 5.01 -3.66 -9.03
C HIS A 147 3.67 -4.21 -8.54
N TYR A 148 3.13 -3.65 -7.45
CA TYR A 148 1.92 -4.16 -6.82
C TYR A 148 0.82 -3.11 -6.66
N HIS A 149 1.16 -1.82 -6.55
CA HIS A 149 0.14 -0.80 -6.33
C HIS A 149 -0.45 -0.33 -7.67
N SER A 150 -1.75 -0.54 -7.86
CA SER A 150 -2.45 -0.25 -9.13
C SER A 150 -2.32 1.22 -9.57
N MET A 151 -2.37 2.16 -8.63
CA MET A 151 -2.19 3.59 -8.90
C MET A 151 -0.77 3.96 -9.34
N CYS A 152 0.22 3.07 -9.23
CA CYS A 152 1.60 3.33 -9.64
C CYS A 152 1.93 2.84 -11.07
N ARG A 153 0.97 2.28 -11.82
CA ARG A 153 1.21 1.62 -13.12
C ARG A 153 1.96 2.45 -14.15
N ASP A 154 1.50 3.68 -14.32
CA ASP A 154 1.95 4.59 -15.37
C ASP A 154 2.58 5.84 -14.76
N ARG A 155 3.20 5.67 -13.58
CA ARG A 155 3.77 6.74 -12.76
C ARG A 155 5.17 6.36 -12.32
N ASP A 156 6.06 7.35 -12.32
CA ASP A 156 7.36 7.17 -11.72
C ASP A 156 7.22 7.04 -10.20
N VAL A 157 7.90 6.03 -9.64
CA VAL A 157 8.01 5.81 -8.21
C VAL A 157 9.46 6.00 -7.80
N ILE A 158 9.74 7.07 -7.06
CA ILE A 158 11.09 7.48 -6.67
C ILE A 158 11.31 7.23 -5.19
N ALA A 159 12.41 6.56 -4.84
CA ALA A 159 12.84 6.39 -3.46
C ALA A 159 13.79 7.52 -3.05
N ILE A 160 13.52 8.14 -1.90
CA ILE A 160 14.43 9.09 -1.27
C ILE A 160 14.69 8.66 0.17
N LEU A 161 15.95 8.38 0.48
CA LEU A 161 16.41 8.24 1.85
C LEU A 161 16.71 9.64 2.43
N VAL A 162 16.15 9.94 3.60
CA VAL A 162 16.24 11.24 4.26
C VAL A 162 16.89 11.11 5.64
N PRO A 163 18.24 11.18 5.72
CA PRO A 163 18.94 11.28 7.00
C PRO A 163 18.70 12.69 7.59
N LEU A 164 17.92 12.79 8.66
CA LEU A 164 17.40 14.07 9.19
C LEU A 164 18.52 15.01 9.68
N GLN A 165 19.66 14.45 10.10
CA GLN A 165 20.82 15.22 10.57
C GLN A 165 21.83 15.53 9.47
N ARG A 166 21.63 15.04 8.23
CA ARG A 166 22.50 15.36 7.10
C ARG A 166 22.18 16.75 6.55
N ARG A 167 23.22 17.44 6.09
CA ARG A 167 23.18 18.73 5.39
C ARG A 167 24.11 18.70 4.19
N GLY A 168 23.84 19.56 3.21
CA GLY A 168 24.65 19.67 1.99
C GLY A 168 24.23 18.69 0.89
N GLN A 169 25.12 18.48 -0.08
CA GLN A 169 24.81 17.84 -1.36
C GLN A 169 24.03 16.52 -1.23
N TRP A 170 22.98 16.41 -2.05
CA TRP A 170 22.31 15.15 -2.32
C TRP A 170 23.09 14.35 -3.36
N GLU A 171 22.86 13.04 -3.36
CA GLU A 171 23.51 12.11 -4.27
C GLU A 171 22.54 10.97 -4.60
N GLU A 172 22.81 10.24 -5.68
CA GLU A 172 22.10 9.00 -6.00
C GLU A 172 22.99 7.80 -5.67
N ARG A 173 22.43 6.80 -4.97
CA ARG A 173 23.11 5.55 -4.61
C ARG A 173 22.15 4.38 -4.82
N ASN A 174 22.51 3.45 -5.71
CA ASN A 174 21.71 2.25 -6.00
C ASN A 174 20.23 2.58 -6.31
N ASP A 175 20.00 3.54 -7.21
CA ASP A 175 18.67 4.02 -7.62
C ASP A 175 17.84 4.66 -6.48
N VAL A 176 18.49 5.04 -5.37
CA VAL A 176 17.90 5.78 -4.25
C VAL A 176 18.55 7.15 -4.16
N LEU A 177 17.74 8.20 -4.16
CA LEU A 177 18.21 9.54 -3.87
C LEU A 177 18.47 9.68 -2.37
N VAL A 178 19.61 10.21 -1.98
CA VAL A 178 19.94 10.49 -0.59
C VAL A 178 20.02 11.98 -0.39
N CYS A 179 19.06 12.54 0.34
CA CYS A 179 18.92 13.98 0.49
C CYS A 179 18.62 14.37 1.94
N GLY A 180 19.37 15.34 2.47
CA GLY A 180 19.05 15.95 3.75
C GLY A 180 17.81 16.85 3.67
N PRO A 181 17.14 17.13 4.80
CA PRO A 181 15.97 18.03 4.85
C PRO A 181 16.21 19.43 4.29
N ASP A 182 17.45 19.92 4.27
CA ASP A 182 17.83 21.26 3.80
C ASP A 182 17.72 21.41 2.28
N LEU A 183 17.98 20.35 1.50
CA LEU A 183 17.88 20.36 0.04
C LEU A 183 16.64 19.63 -0.49
N LEU A 184 15.94 18.88 0.38
CA LEU A 184 14.78 18.08 -0.01
C LEU A 184 13.67 18.90 -0.69
N PRO A 185 13.31 20.13 -0.25
CA PRO A 185 12.29 20.93 -0.94
C PRO A 185 12.63 21.18 -2.41
N GLY A 186 13.87 21.59 -2.69
CA GLY A 186 14.33 21.88 -4.05
C GLY A 186 14.44 20.61 -4.89
N LEU A 187 14.87 19.50 -4.30
CA LEU A 187 14.89 18.20 -4.98
C LEU A 187 13.48 17.74 -5.37
N LEU A 188 12.52 17.83 -4.45
CA LEU A 188 11.12 17.51 -4.72
C LEU A 188 10.58 18.39 -5.86
N GLN A 189 10.84 19.70 -5.86
CA GLN A 189 10.43 20.59 -6.95
C GLN A 189 11.04 20.18 -8.29
N GLN A 190 12.33 19.82 -8.30
CA GLN A 190 13.02 19.39 -9.50
C GLN A 190 12.41 18.12 -10.09
N ILE A 191 12.14 17.09 -9.26
CA ILE A 191 11.61 15.82 -9.77
C ILE A 191 10.13 15.93 -10.17
N THR A 192 9.31 16.68 -9.42
CA THR A 192 7.88 16.81 -9.75
C THR A 192 7.65 17.66 -10.99
N ALA A 193 8.47 18.68 -11.24
CA ALA A 193 8.41 19.48 -12.46
C ALA A 193 8.70 18.68 -13.75
N ASN A 194 9.43 17.56 -13.65
CA ASN A 194 9.74 16.70 -14.79
C ASN A 194 8.65 15.65 -15.07
N SER A 195 7.68 15.48 -14.18
CA SER A 195 6.61 14.51 -14.37
C SER A 195 5.57 15.01 -15.38
N SER A 196 5.14 14.11 -16.26
CA SER A 196 4.03 14.32 -17.20
C SER A 196 2.85 13.37 -16.93
N ALA A 197 2.86 12.68 -15.79
CA ALA A 197 1.84 11.71 -15.45
C ALA A 197 0.55 12.38 -14.96
N THR A 198 -0.56 11.64 -14.98
CA THR A 198 -1.84 12.12 -14.46
C THR A 198 -1.72 12.38 -12.95
N PRO A 199 -2.14 13.57 -12.46
CA PRO A 199 -2.12 13.89 -11.04
C PRO A 199 -2.80 12.81 -10.19
N LEU A 200 -2.33 12.67 -8.96
CA LEU A 200 -2.78 11.63 -8.03
C LEU A 200 -2.85 12.24 -6.62
N ASN A 201 -4.00 12.15 -5.98
CA ASN A 201 -4.17 12.57 -4.59
C ASN A 201 -4.14 11.37 -3.62
N SER A 202 -4.14 11.66 -2.31
CA SER A 202 -4.05 10.63 -1.26
C SER A 202 -5.22 9.65 -1.28
N ASP A 203 -6.45 10.13 -1.53
CA ASP A 203 -7.64 9.28 -1.49
C ASP A 203 -7.67 8.32 -2.68
N GLU A 204 -7.31 8.82 -3.87
CA GLU A 204 -7.13 8.00 -5.07
C GLU A 204 -6.03 6.95 -4.85
N PHE A 205 -4.89 7.35 -4.27
CA PHE A 205 -3.81 6.43 -3.95
C PHE A 205 -4.30 5.32 -2.99
N LEU A 206 -4.94 5.67 -1.88
CA LEU A 206 -5.42 4.68 -0.90
C LEU A 206 -6.52 3.75 -1.46
N SER A 207 -7.30 4.22 -2.43
CA SER A 207 -8.31 3.41 -3.11
C SER A 207 -7.73 2.36 -4.07
N GLY A 208 -6.42 2.43 -4.35
CA GLY A 208 -5.75 1.52 -5.27
C GLY A 208 -5.60 0.10 -4.73
N ASP A 209 -5.83 -0.87 -5.60
CA ASP A 209 -5.57 -2.28 -5.34
C ASP A 209 -4.07 -2.55 -5.17
N TYR A 210 -3.74 -3.44 -4.23
CA TYR A 210 -2.38 -3.96 -4.06
C TYR A 210 -2.29 -5.43 -4.52
N GLU A 211 -1.98 -5.63 -5.79
CA GLU A 211 -1.85 -6.95 -6.41
C GLU A 211 -0.78 -6.97 -7.51
N PRO A 212 -0.15 -8.12 -7.79
CA PRO A 212 0.92 -8.20 -8.78
C PRO A 212 0.44 -7.66 -10.13
N MET A 213 1.17 -6.69 -10.69
CA MET A 213 0.75 -6.04 -11.91
C MET A 213 0.58 -7.03 -13.07
N PRO A 214 -0.45 -6.85 -13.93
CA PRO A 214 -0.66 -7.73 -15.07
C PRO A 214 0.57 -7.88 -15.97
N THR A 215 1.37 -6.83 -16.12
CA THR A 215 2.63 -6.86 -16.87
C THR A 215 3.70 -7.76 -16.23
N LEU A 216 3.78 -7.82 -14.91
CA LEU A 216 4.68 -8.70 -14.19
C LEU A 216 4.21 -10.16 -14.29
N VAL A 217 2.90 -10.38 -14.17
CA VAL A 217 2.27 -11.70 -14.38
C VAL A 217 2.51 -12.17 -15.82
N GLU A 218 2.33 -11.29 -16.81
CA GLU A 218 2.57 -11.55 -18.23
C GLU A 218 4.05 -11.78 -18.54
N ALA A 219 4.96 -11.02 -17.94
CA ALA A 219 6.40 -11.23 -18.08
C ALA A 219 6.80 -12.60 -17.51
N ALA A 220 6.29 -12.97 -16.33
CA ALA A 220 6.46 -14.30 -15.77
C ALA A 220 5.88 -15.37 -16.71
N ARG A 221 4.69 -15.14 -17.29
CA ARG A 221 4.05 -16.03 -18.25
C ARG A 221 4.96 -16.32 -19.44
N ARG A 222 5.46 -15.29 -20.13
CA ARG A 222 6.39 -15.45 -21.27
C ARG A 222 7.66 -16.19 -20.86
N MET A 223 8.22 -15.89 -19.69
CA MET A 223 9.39 -16.60 -19.19
C MET A 223 9.11 -18.10 -18.96
N PHE A 224 7.90 -18.48 -18.57
CA PHE A 224 7.50 -19.87 -18.37
C PHE A 224 6.97 -20.59 -19.63
N GLU A 225 6.45 -19.87 -20.61
CA GLU A 225 5.96 -20.41 -21.88
C GLU A 225 7.08 -20.52 -22.92
N ASP A 226 7.87 -19.45 -23.06
CA ASP A 226 8.94 -19.31 -24.06
C ASP A 226 10.33 -19.66 -23.50
N GLY A 227 10.46 -19.79 -22.19
CA GLY A 227 11.73 -20.13 -21.55
C GLY A 227 12.22 -21.52 -21.98
N ASP A 228 13.31 -21.55 -22.74
CA ASP A 228 13.95 -22.75 -23.29
C ASP A 228 14.72 -23.58 -22.24
N LEU A 229 14.26 -23.54 -20.98
CA LEU A 229 14.90 -24.21 -19.86
C LEU A 229 14.26 -25.60 -19.68
N PRO A 230 14.99 -26.71 -19.95
CA PRO A 230 14.45 -28.08 -19.85
C PRO A 230 13.88 -28.42 -18.48
N ASN A 231 14.39 -27.77 -17.44
CA ASN A 231 13.96 -27.94 -16.05
C ASN A 231 12.56 -27.37 -15.80
N ILE A 232 12.17 -26.30 -16.49
CA ILE A 232 10.83 -25.68 -16.36
C ILE A 232 9.77 -26.59 -16.97
N ARG A 233 10.04 -27.18 -18.14
CA ARG A 233 9.10 -28.12 -18.79
C ARG A 233 8.85 -29.37 -17.94
N ARG A 234 9.90 -29.93 -17.33
CA ARG A 234 9.76 -31.07 -16.39
C ARG A 234 9.00 -30.68 -15.13
N ALA A 235 9.27 -29.49 -14.57
CA ALA A 235 8.54 -28.97 -13.43
C ALA A 235 7.05 -28.73 -13.75
N ARG A 236 6.70 -28.23 -14.94
CA ARG A 236 5.29 -28.08 -15.39
C ARG A 236 4.54 -29.41 -15.33
N ALA A 237 5.04 -30.44 -16.02
CA ALA A 237 4.40 -31.76 -16.03
C ALA A 237 4.27 -32.37 -14.63
N ALA A 238 5.26 -32.16 -13.76
CA ALA A 238 5.23 -32.64 -12.38
C ALA A 238 4.23 -31.88 -11.48
N THR A 239 3.76 -30.70 -11.91
CA THR A 239 2.92 -29.79 -11.10
C THR A 239 1.47 -29.69 -11.57
N ASP A 240 1.15 -30.16 -12.77
CA ASP A 240 -0.21 -30.12 -13.34
C ASP A 240 -1.28 -30.72 -12.41
N PRO A 241 -1.07 -31.87 -11.74
CA PRO A 241 -2.10 -32.42 -10.83
C PRO A 241 -2.41 -31.50 -9.64
N ALA A 242 -1.38 -30.84 -9.09
CA ALA A 242 -1.56 -29.92 -7.97
C ALA A 242 -2.29 -28.64 -8.42
N LEU A 243 -2.03 -28.18 -9.65
CA LEU A 243 -2.73 -27.05 -10.24
C LEU A 243 -4.21 -27.35 -10.47
N GLU A 244 -4.54 -28.48 -11.11
CA GLU A 244 -5.92 -28.89 -11.41
C GLU A 244 -6.77 -29.01 -10.14
N ILE A 245 -6.24 -29.67 -9.11
CA ILE A 245 -6.93 -29.79 -7.81
C ILE A 245 -7.14 -28.41 -7.20
N SER A 246 -6.12 -27.56 -7.24
CA SER A 246 -6.20 -26.21 -6.68
C SER A 246 -7.24 -25.36 -7.41
N MET A 247 -7.36 -25.46 -8.73
CA MET A 247 -8.41 -24.80 -9.51
C MET A 247 -9.81 -25.30 -9.16
N GLN A 248 -10.00 -26.61 -8.98
CA GLN A 248 -11.27 -27.18 -8.56
C GLN A 248 -11.68 -26.61 -7.19
N ILE A 249 -10.74 -26.59 -6.23
CA ILE A 249 -10.96 -26.02 -4.90
C ILE A 249 -11.32 -24.52 -5.00
N LEU A 250 -10.66 -23.77 -5.88
CA LEU A 250 -10.94 -22.35 -6.13
C LEU A 250 -12.34 -22.12 -6.71
N ASN A 251 -12.69 -22.85 -7.78
CA ASN A 251 -14.01 -22.74 -8.42
C ASN A 251 -15.15 -23.08 -7.47
N ASP A 252 -14.98 -24.14 -6.69
CA ASP A 252 -15.97 -24.52 -5.70
C ASP A 252 -16.05 -23.50 -4.56
N ALA A 253 -14.93 -22.88 -4.16
CA ALA A 253 -14.89 -21.84 -3.13
C ALA A 253 -15.64 -20.58 -3.58
N ALA A 254 -15.46 -20.19 -4.84
CA ALA A 254 -16.18 -19.08 -5.47
C ALA A 254 -17.68 -19.36 -5.52
N ARG A 255 -18.08 -20.56 -5.99
CA ARG A 255 -19.51 -20.97 -6.05
C ARG A 255 -20.17 -21.00 -4.68
N SER A 256 -19.49 -21.54 -3.66
CA SER A 256 -20.04 -21.61 -2.31
C SER A 256 -19.84 -20.34 -1.48
N ARG A 257 -19.18 -19.30 -2.03
CA ARG A 257 -18.79 -18.08 -1.31
C ARG A 257 -18.06 -18.36 0.01
N THR A 258 -17.14 -19.33 -0.01
CA THR A 258 -16.35 -19.73 1.16
C THR A 258 -14.88 -19.45 0.93
N ARG A 259 -14.14 -19.06 1.97
CA ARG A 259 -12.67 -18.95 1.91
C ARG A 259 -12.03 -20.33 2.11
N ARG A 260 -11.00 -20.66 1.33
CA ARG A 260 -10.25 -21.94 1.44
C ARG A 260 -8.76 -21.65 1.44
N LEU A 261 -8.04 -22.31 2.35
CA LEU A 261 -6.58 -22.27 2.42
C LEU A 261 -6.03 -23.49 1.66
N ILE A 262 -5.18 -23.25 0.66
CA ILE A 262 -4.49 -24.31 -0.09
C ILE A 262 -3.02 -24.30 0.33
N LEU A 263 -2.56 -25.43 0.88
CA LEU A 263 -1.17 -25.62 1.29
C LEU A 263 -0.48 -26.55 0.30
N LEU A 264 0.45 -26.00 -0.49
CA LEU A 264 1.24 -26.76 -1.45
C LEU A 264 2.53 -27.26 -0.78
N SER A 265 2.65 -28.58 -0.59
CA SER A 265 3.86 -29.21 -0.08
C SER A 265 4.61 -29.97 -1.18
N GLY A 266 5.93 -30.12 -1.01
CA GLY A 266 6.77 -30.83 -1.98
C GLY A 266 8.25 -30.54 -1.73
N VAL A 267 9.13 -31.42 -2.23
CA VAL A 267 10.59 -31.26 -2.10
C VAL A 267 11.08 -29.93 -2.70
N PRO A 268 12.24 -29.39 -2.26
CA PRO A 268 12.85 -28.24 -2.90
C PRO A 268 12.99 -28.47 -4.41
N GLY A 269 12.63 -27.47 -5.22
CA GLY A 269 12.65 -27.58 -6.69
C GLY A 269 11.46 -28.32 -7.33
N ALA A 270 10.49 -28.82 -6.55
CA ALA A 270 9.30 -29.50 -7.09
C ALA A 270 8.33 -28.59 -7.89
N GLY A 271 8.65 -27.31 -8.09
CA GLY A 271 7.80 -26.40 -8.86
C GLY A 271 6.61 -25.80 -8.09
N LYS A 272 6.64 -25.76 -6.74
CA LYS A 272 5.57 -25.12 -5.93
C LYS A 272 5.31 -23.66 -6.34
N THR A 273 6.38 -22.90 -6.59
CA THR A 273 6.30 -21.52 -7.09
C THR A 273 5.60 -21.45 -8.45
N LEU A 274 5.86 -22.43 -9.32
CA LEU A 274 5.22 -22.52 -10.64
C LEU A 274 3.72 -22.80 -10.52
N VAL A 275 3.28 -23.65 -9.58
CA VAL A 275 1.86 -23.84 -9.29
C VAL A 275 1.23 -22.53 -8.82
N GLY A 276 1.86 -21.83 -7.88
CA GLY A 276 1.35 -20.55 -7.36
C GLY A 276 1.19 -19.50 -8.47
N ILE A 277 2.21 -19.33 -9.31
CA ILE A 277 2.18 -18.40 -10.44
C ILE A 277 1.07 -18.78 -11.44
N ARG A 278 0.92 -20.08 -11.75
CA ARG A 278 -0.13 -20.56 -12.66
C ARG A 278 -1.53 -20.37 -12.08
N LEU A 279 -1.72 -20.53 -10.76
CA LEU A 279 -3.00 -20.26 -10.10
C LEU A 279 -3.38 -18.78 -10.13
N SER A 280 -2.42 -17.88 -9.90
CA SER A 280 -2.65 -16.44 -10.04
C SER A 280 -3.02 -16.07 -11.48
N TYR A 281 -2.42 -16.75 -12.46
CA TYR A 281 -2.71 -16.58 -13.89
C TYR A 281 -4.12 -17.03 -14.27
N ASP A 282 -4.52 -18.27 -13.98
CA ASP A 282 -5.77 -18.83 -14.50
C ASP A 282 -7.01 -18.13 -13.90
N ARG A 283 -6.87 -17.53 -12.72
CA ARG A 283 -7.90 -16.68 -12.11
C ARG A 283 -8.16 -15.40 -12.93
N SER A 284 -7.14 -14.81 -13.56
CA SER A 284 -7.29 -13.61 -14.39
C SER A 284 -8.02 -13.89 -15.72
N THR A 285 -7.97 -15.13 -16.20
CA THR A 285 -8.72 -15.59 -17.39
C THR A 285 -10.12 -16.11 -17.07
N LEU A 286 -10.48 -16.25 -15.79
CA LEU A 286 -11.78 -16.75 -15.32
C LEU A 286 -12.80 -15.61 -15.04
N SER A 287 -12.51 -14.37 -15.44
CA SER A 287 -13.44 -13.24 -15.35
C SER A 287 -14.54 -13.31 -16.40
#